data_AF-A0A8C5E8H7-F1
#
_entry.id   AF-A0A8C5E8H7-F1
#
_cell.length_a   1.000
_cell.length_b   1.000
_cell.length_c   1.000
_cell.angle_alpha   90.00
_cell.angle_beta   90.00
_cell.angle_gamma   90.00
#
_symmetry.space_group_name_H-M   'P 1'
#
loop_
_entity.id
_entity.type
_entity.pdbx_description
1 polymer ?
#
loop_
_entity_poly.entity_id
_entity_poly.type
_entity_poly.pdbx_seq_one_letter_code
_entity_poly.pdbx_strand_id
1 'polypeptide(L)'
;MRAVKTVICAAGNLKRENPDMDEGLIVLRAIQDVNVPKFLQEDLKLFAGILSDLFPNTKQEPLNYGPLEESMRIKPSVVMIAGFIHKCIQLYETTVVRHGLMLVGPSGSGKTKCYEVLGAAMTALKGQLSVSGGVYEAVQIHVLNPKSITMGQLYGEYDLLTHEWADGILPSLVRSGAASMDKTKKWYMFDGPVDAVWIENMNTVLDDNKKLCLSSGEIIKLTDMTMMFEVQDLAMASPATVSRCGMVYLEPSVLGLTSFTESGPRTILCSTRSRHASWGG
;
A
#
# COMPACT_ATOMS: atom_id res chain seq x y z
N MET A 1 23.37 -10.87 2.65
CA MET A 1 23.90 -9.48 2.64
C MET A 1 22.94 -8.41 2.16
N ARG A 2 21.97 -8.66 1.25
CA ARG A 2 21.05 -7.62 0.74
C ARG A 2 20.18 -6.96 1.83
N ALA A 3 19.64 -7.75 2.77
CA ALA A 3 18.84 -7.24 3.88
C ALA A 3 19.62 -6.25 4.77
N VAL A 4 20.89 -6.56 5.06
CA VAL A 4 21.78 -5.69 5.84
C VAL A 4 22.03 -4.37 5.08
N LYS A 5 22.26 -4.43 3.76
CA LYS A 5 22.41 -3.23 2.93
C LYS A 5 21.15 -2.34 2.99
N THR A 6 19.95 -2.92 2.93
CA THR A 6 18.69 -2.16 3.04
C THR A 6 18.58 -1.44 4.38
N VAL A 7 18.92 -2.11 5.50
CA VAL A 7 18.93 -1.48 6.83
C VAL A 7 19.93 -0.33 6.90
N ILE A 8 21.15 -0.51 6.38
CA ILE A 8 22.17 0.54 6.38
C ILE A 8 21.73 1.75 5.54
N CYS A 9 21.14 1.52 4.36
CA CYS A 9 20.61 2.60 3.53
C CYS A 9 19.47 3.36 4.23
N ALA A 10 18.56 2.66 4.90
CA ALA A 10 17.47 3.26 5.67
C ALA A 10 18.00 4.09 6.86
N ALA A 11 18.94 3.55 7.64
CA ALA A 11 19.60 4.27 8.72
C ALA A 11 20.32 5.54 8.21
N GLY A 12 20.98 5.45 7.05
CA GLY A 12 21.63 6.59 6.41
C GLY A 12 20.66 7.69 5.96
N ASN A 13 19.46 7.33 5.50
CA ASN A 13 18.40 8.31 5.22
C ASN A 13 17.93 8.99 6.51
N LEU A 14 17.62 8.21 7.55
CA LEU A 14 17.16 8.73 8.84
C LEU A 14 18.16 9.68 9.50
N LYS A 15 19.48 9.40 9.40
CA LYS A 15 20.53 10.30 9.91
C LYS A 15 20.63 11.60 9.12
N ARG A 16 20.36 11.59 7.81
CA ARG A 16 20.32 12.81 6.99
C ARG A 16 19.12 13.68 7.33
N GLU A 17 17.98 13.06 7.61
CA GLU A 17 16.75 13.76 7.99
C GLU A 17 16.81 14.27 9.43
N ASN A 18 17.48 13.54 10.33
CA ASN A 18 17.59 13.87 11.75
C ASN A 18 19.07 13.81 12.21
N PRO A 19 19.89 14.84 11.92
CA PRO A 19 21.33 14.83 12.21
C PRO A 19 21.67 14.65 13.70
N ASP A 20 20.85 15.21 14.59
CA ASP A 20 21.09 15.24 16.04
C ASP A 20 20.51 14.03 16.79
N MET A 21 19.80 13.14 16.09
CA MET A 21 19.20 11.95 16.69
C MET A 21 20.25 10.92 17.09
N ASP A 22 20.03 10.26 18.23
CA ASP A 22 20.91 9.20 18.75
C ASP A 22 21.08 8.07 17.73
N GLU A 23 22.33 7.66 17.50
CA GLU A 23 22.64 6.68 16.46
C GLU A 23 22.08 5.29 16.80
N GLY A 24 22.03 4.92 18.09
CA GLY A 24 21.40 3.68 18.55
C GLY A 24 19.91 3.68 18.22
N LEU A 25 19.23 4.79 18.46
CA LEU A 25 17.82 4.98 18.11
C LEU A 25 17.58 4.97 16.59
N ILE A 26 18.47 5.57 15.80
CA ILE A 26 18.42 5.53 14.33
C ILE A 26 18.54 4.09 13.81
N VAL A 27 19.50 3.33 14.32
CA VAL A 27 19.71 1.94 13.91
C VAL A 27 18.52 1.07 14.32
N LEU A 28 18.03 1.22 15.55
CA LEU A 28 16.84 0.52 16.03
C LEU A 28 15.63 0.78 15.11
N ARG A 29 15.39 2.06 14.77
CA ARG A 29 14.29 2.46 13.89
C ARG A 29 14.45 1.89 12.49
N ALA A 30 15.65 1.96 11.90
CA ALA A 30 15.93 1.37 10.60
C ALA A 30 15.73 -0.16 10.57
N ILE A 31 16.10 -0.87 11.64
CA ILE A 31 15.89 -2.32 11.77
C ILE A 31 14.39 -2.63 11.83
N GLN A 32 13.62 -1.84 12.58
CA GLN A 32 12.17 -2.01 12.66
C GLN A 32 11.49 -1.71 11.32
N ASP A 33 11.78 -0.56 10.70
CA ASP A 33 11.17 -0.15 9.42
C ASP A 33 11.35 -1.20 8.32
N VAL A 34 12.50 -1.89 8.31
CA VAL A 34 12.81 -2.91 7.31
C VAL A 34 12.18 -4.27 7.62
N ASN A 35 11.93 -4.60 8.90
CA ASN A 35 11.58 -5.96 9.31
C ASN A 35 10.16 -6.11 9.90
N VAL A 36 9.64 -5.12 10.64
CA VAL A 36 8.28 -5.13 11.19
C VAL A 36 7.22 -5.45 10.12
N PRO A 37 7.27 -4.87 8.89
CA PRO A 37 6.29 -5.19 7.85
C PRO A 37 6.32 -6.63 7.34
N LYS A 38 7.36 -7.42 7.66
CA LYS A 38 7.52 -8.80 7.19
C LYS A 38 7.00 -9.84 8.19
N PHE A 39 6.72 -9.42 9.43
CA PHE A 39 6.42 -10.34 10.52
C PHE A 39 4.93 -10.55 10.72
N LEU A 40 4.56 -11.77 11.13
CA LEU A 40 3.22 -12.08 11.61
C LEU A 40 3.04 -11.54 13.04
N GLN A 41 1.80 -11.46 13.52
CA GLN A 41 1.52 -10.88 14.85
C GLN A 41 2.21 -11.64 16.00
N GLU A 42 2.37 -12.96 15.86
CA GLU A 42 3.10 -13.79 16.83
C GLU A 42 4.61 -13.50 16.80
N ASP A 43 5.18 -13.31 15.62
CA ASP A 43 6.58 -12.98 15.41
C ASP A 43 6.94 -11.59 15.94
N LEU A 44 6.01 -10.63 15.90
CA LEU A 44 6.23 -9.27 16.42
C LEU A 44 6.55 -9.27 17.92
N LYS A 45 5.96 -10.17 18.70
CA LYS A 45 6.26 -10.28 20.14
C LYS A 45 7.68 -10.78 20.39
N LEU A 46 8.08 -11.82 19.65
CA LEU A 46 9.44 -12.37 19.71
C LEU A 46 10.47 -11.33 19.25
N PHE A 47 10.19 -10.66 18.13
CA PHE A 47 11.05 -9.61 17.59
C PHE A 47 11.21 -8.43 18.55
N ALA A 48 10.12 -7.98 19.18
CA ALA A 48 10.18 -6.94 20.20
C ALA A 48 11.02 -7.37 21.42
N GLY A 49 10.94 -8.64 21.83
CA GLY A 49 11.79 -9.19 22.89
C GLY A 49 13.28 -9.12 22.52
N ILE A 50 13.64 -9.60 21.32
CA ILE A 50 15.03 -9.55 20.82
C ILE A 50 15.54 -8.10 20.75
N LEU A 51 14.71 -7.17 20.26
CA LEU A 51 15.09 -5.76 20.20
C LEU A 51 15.28 -5.14 21.58
N SER A 52 14.42 -5.49 22.55
CA SER A 52 14.55 -5.02 23.93
C SER A 52 15.84 -5.52 24.59
N ASP A 53 16.28 -6.74 24.27
CA ASP A 53 17.55 -7.30 24.77
C ASP A 53 18.77 -6.63 24.12
N LEU A 54 18.69 -6.30 22.83
CA LEU A 54 19.78 -5.68 22.07
C LEU A 54 19.90 -4.16 22.27
N PHE A 55 18.79 -3.47 22.55
CA PHE A 55 18.70 -2.02 22.70
C PHE A 55 17.98 -1.61 24.02
N PRO A 56 18.50 -2.01 25.20
CA PRO A 56 17.77 -1.90 26.46
C PRO A 56 17.54 -0.46 26.94
N ASN A 57 18.39 0.48 26.54
CA ASN A 57 18.33 1.89 26.96
C ASN A 57 17.70 2.83 25.92
N THR A 58 17.25 2.28 24.80
CA THR A 58 16.75 3.07 23.67
C THR A 58 15.24 3.18 23.78
N LYS A 59 14.75 4.24 24.41
CA LYS A 59 13.31 4.53 24.45
C LYS A 59 12.89 5.15 23.12
N GLN A 60 12.06 4.42 22.37
CA GLN A 60 11.42 4.98 21.19
C GLN A 60 10.28 5.89 21.64
N GLU A 61 10.31 7.15 21.18
CA GLU A 61 9.11 7.97 21.26
C GLU A 61 8.11 7.45 20.22
N PRO A 62 6.88 7.09 20.63
CA PRO A 62 5.86 6.70 19.68
C PRO A 62 5.58 7.90 18.76
N LEU A 63 5.55 7.65 17.45
CA LEU A 63 5.19 8.68 16.49
C LEU A 63 3.76 9.13 16.74
N ASN A 64 3.57 10.44 16.92
CA ASN A 64 2.26 11.00 17.16
C ASN A 64 1.56 11.26 15.82
N TYR A 65 0.66 10.34 15.44
CA TYR A 65 -0.21 10.46 14.27
C TYR A 65 -1.48 11.28 14.53
N GLY A 66 -1.56 12.02 15.64
CA GLY A 66 -2.74 12.75 16.11
C GLY A 66 -3.54 13.44 15.02
N PRO A 67 -2.95 14.30 14.16
CA PRO A 67 -3.68 14.96 13.08
C PRO A 67 -4.31 13.97 12.07
N LEU A 68 -3.59 12.90 11.73
CA LEU A 68 -4.05 11.85 10.84
C LEU A 68 -5.16 11.01 11.49
N GLU A 69 -4.99 10.63 12.75
CA GLU A 69 -5.99 9.91 13.53
C GLU A 69 -7.28 10.70 13.71
N GLU A 70 -7.16 11.99 14.01
CA GLU A 70 -8.30 12.90 14.15
C GLU A 70 -9.02 13.05 12.81
N SER A 71 -8.28 13.28 11.72
CA SER A 71 -8.83 13.34 10.37
C SER A 71 -9.61 12.08 9.98
N MET A 72 -9.09 10.90 10.32
CA MET A 72 -9.77 9.62 10.12
C MET A 72 -11.08 9.50 10.91
N ARG A 73 -11.21 10.18 12.06
CA ARG A 73 -12.40 10.15 12.93
C ARG A 73 -13.48 11.17 12.56
N ILE A 74 -13.17 12.21 11.79
CA ILE A 74 -14.10 13.32 11.48
C ILE A 74 -15.20 12.93 10.48
N LYS A 75 -14.95 11.98 9.57
CA LYS A 75 -15.96 11.48 8.61
C LYS A 75 -16.00 9.95 8.56
N PRO A 76 -16.44 9.27 9.63
CA PRO A 76 -16.45 7.82 9.64
C PRO A 76 -17.55 7.32 8.69
N SER A 77 -17.13 6.71 7.59
CA SER A 77 -18.02 5.82 6.82
C SER A 77 -18.15 4.44 7.48
N VAL A 78 -17.39 4.17 8.54
CA VAL A 78 -17.34 2.90 9.31
C VAL A 78 -17.05 3.24 10.77
N VAL A 79 -17.49 2.40 11.71
CA VAL A 79 -17.11 2.50 13.13
C VAL A 79 -15.59 2.39 13.26
N MET A 80 -14.97 3.45 13.77
CA MET A 80 -13.52 3.56 13.89
C MET A 80 -13.04 2.98 15.22
N ILE A 81 -12.86 1.66 15.27
CA ILE A 81 -12.23 0.99 16.41
C ILE A 81 -10.72 1.28 16.40
N ALA A 82 -10.11 1.38 17.59
CA ALA A 82 -8.68 1.65 17.75
C ALA A 82 -7.79 0.70 16.91
N GLY A 83 -8.13 -0.59 16.85
CA GLY A 83 -7.42 -1.57 16.03
C GLY A 83 -7.45 -1.25 14.52
N PHE A 84 -8.57 -0.75 14.02
CA PHE A 84 -8.71 -0.36 12.62
C PHE A 84 -7.90 0.89 12.30
N ILE A 85 -7.93 1.90 13.18
CA ILE A 85 -7.10 3.12 13.05
C ILE A 85 -5.63 2.74 12.99
N HIS A 86 -5.18 1.85 13.87
CA HIS A 86 -3.80 1.36 13.86
C HIS A 86 -3.43 0.69 12.52
N LYS A 87 -4.36 -0.05 11.89
CA LYS A 87 -4.15 -0.63 10.56
C LYS A 87 -4.10 0.42 9.45
N CYS A 88 -4.89 1.48 9.53
CA CYS A 88 -4.79 2.61 8.60
C CYS A 88 -3.44 3.33 8.74
N ILE A 89 -2.93 3.51 9.97
CA ILE A 89 -1.60 4.08 10.22
C ILE A 89 -0.51 3.17 9.65
N GLN A 90 -0.59 1.86 9.93
CA GLN A 90 0.34 0.88 9.37
C GLN A 90 0.36 0.92 7.84
N LEU A 91 -0.81 1.06 7.21
CA LEU A 91 -0.89 1.24 5.76
C LEU A 91 -0.19 2.53 5.33
N TYR A 92 -0.44 3.66 6.00
CA TYR A 92 0.21 4.94 5.72
C TYR A 92 1.73 4.84 5.78
N GLU A 93 2.28 4.33 6.89
CA GLU A 93 3.72 4.11 7.07
C GLU A 93 4.30 3.29 5.90
N THR A 94 3.59 2.23 5.50
CA THR A 94 4.01 1.38 4.40
C THR A 94 4.00 2.15 3.06
N THR A 95 3.04 3.05 2.83
CA THR A 95 2.97 3.88 1.59
C THR A 95 4.05 4.96 1.51
N VAL A 96 4.69 5.30 2.63
CA VAL A 96 5.82 6.24 2.67
C VAL A 96 7.10 5.52 2.25
N VAL A 97 7.29 4.28 2.70
CA VAL A 97 8.52 3.52 2.46
C VAL A 97 8.49 2.76 1.13
N ARG A 98 7.33 2.26 0.70
CA ARG A 98 7.20 1.41 -0.49
C ARG A 98 6.12 1.93 -1.42
N HIS A 99 6.39 1.82 -2.73
CA HIS A 99 5.40 2.11 -3.77
C HIS A 99 4.58 0.89 -4.18
N GLY A 100 4.99 -0.33 -3.81
CA GLY A 100 4.24 -1.57 -4.01
C GLY A 100 3.75 -2.13 -2.69
N LEU A 101 2.44 -2.35 -2.53
CA LEU A 101 1.84 -2.86 -1.30
C LEU A 101 0.80 -3.95 -1.56
N MET A 102 0.68 -4.91 -0.65
CA MET A 102 -0.39 -5.90 -0.66
C MET A 102 -1.18 -5.81 0.65
N LEU A 103 -2.49 -5.56 0.53
CA LEU A 103 -3.46 -5.67 1.61
C LEU A 103 -3.99 -7.10 1.60
N VAL A 104 -3.61 -7.88 2.61
CA VAL A 104 -3.89 -9.32 2.67
C VAL A 104 -4.91 -9.61 3.76
N GLY A 105 -5.93 -10.38 3.42
CA GLY A 105 -6.89 -10.89 4.40
C GLY A 105 -8.21 -11.32 3.79
N PRO A 106 -9.04 -12.07 4.53
CA PRO A 106 -10.31 -12.57 4.01
C PRO A 106 -11.31 -11.43 3.69
N SER A 107 -12.34 -11.74 2.91
CA SER A 107 -13.44 -10.81 2.67
C SER A 107 -14.06 -10.33 3.98
N GLY A 108 -14.48 -9.07 4.03
CA GLY A 108 -15.04 -8.47 5.24
C GLY A 108 -14.02 -8.02 6.28
N SER A 109 -12.70 -8.19 6.06
CA SER A 109 -11.68 -7.67 6.98
C SER A 109 -11.43 -6.15 6.89
N GLY A 110 -12.20 -5.43 6.09
CA GLY A 110 -12.15 -3.97 6.02
C GLY A 110 -11.02 -3.39 5.14
N LYS A 111 -10.36 -4.21 4.31
CA LYS A 111 -9.29 -3.77 3.38
C LYS A 111 -9.70 -2.57 2.53
N THR A 112 -10.83 -2.68 1.84
CA THR A 112 -11.39 -1.61 1.02
C THR A 112 -11.56 -0.31 1.81
N LYS A 113 -12.15 -0.40 3.01
CA LYS A 113 -12.38 0.76 3.85
C LYS A 113 -11.10 1.33 4.44
N CYS A 114 -10.09 0.49 4.68
CA CYS A 114 -8.80 0.92 5.23
C CYS A 114 -8.12 1.95 4.32
N TYR A 115 -7.98 1.64 3.02
CA TYR A 115 -7.36 2.57 2.08
C TYR A 115 -8.29 3.74 1.69
N GLU A 116 -9.61 3.54 1.63
CA GLU A 116 -10.57 4.61 1.35
C GLU A 116 -10.56 5.68 2.45
N VAL A 117 -10.61 5.26 3.72
CA VAL A 117 -10.56 6.15 4.88
C VAL A 117 -9.21 6.86 4.96
N LEU A 118 -8.11 6.12 4.75
CA LEU A 118 -6.78 6.71 4.77
C LEU A 118 -6.60 7.76 3.66
N GLY A 119 -7.01 7.44 2.42
CA GLY A 119 -6.92 8.38 1.29
C GLY A 119 -7.76 9.63 1.51
N ALA A 120 -8.96 9.49 2.07
CA ALA A 120 -9.81 10.62 2.44
C ALA A 120 -9.18 11.48 3.55
N ALA A 121 -8.60 10.85 4.58
CA ALA A 121 -7.95 11.54 5.69
C ALA A 121 -6.70 12.32 5.24
N MET A 122 -5.86 11.71 4.39
CA MET A 122 -4.70 12.40 3.79
C MET A 122 -5.13 13.57 2.92
N THR A 123 -6.20 13.40 2.14
CA THR A 123 -6.76 14.48 1.30
C THR A 123 -7.31 15.63 2.12
N ALA A 124 -7.94 15.36 3.26
CA ALA A 124 -8.41 16.39 4.17
C ALA A 124 -7.27 17.17 4.83
N LEU A 125 -6.11 16.52 5.03
CA LEU A 125 -4.90 17.13 5.60
C LEU A 125 -3.99 17.79 4.56
N LYS A 126 -4.38 17.83 3.28
CA LYS A 126 -3.55 18.35 2.19
C LYS A 126 -2.89 19.69 2.56
N GLY A 127 -1.57 19.76 2.43
CA GLY A 127 -0.76 20.95 2.71
C GLY A 127 -0.30 21.10 4.17
N GLN A 128 -0.79 20.27 5.09
CA GLN A 128 -0.27 20.21 6.46
C GLN A 128 1.01 19.37 6.53
N LEU A 129 1.84 19.60 7.55
CA LEU A 129 3.08 18.85 7.74
C LEU A 129 2.78 17.39 8.08
N SER A 130 3.44 16.48 7.37
CA SER A 130 3.33 15.04 7.58
C SER A 130 4.27 14.58 8.69
N VAL A 131 3.82 13.59 9.49
CA VAL A 131 4.61 12.99 10.58
C VAL A 131 5.89 12.32 10.05
N SER A 132 5.85 11.85 8.81
CA SER A 132 7.00 11.22 8.13
C SER A 132 7.92 12.23 7.44
N GLY A 133 7.72 13.53 7.67
CA GLY A 133 8.36 14.61 6.90
C GLY A 133 7.55 14.98 5.66
N GLY A 134 7.80 16.19 5.13
CA GLY A 134 7.08 16.74 3.98
C GLY A 134 5.66 17.22 4.32
N VAL A 135 4.80 17.33 3.31
CA VAL A 135 3.39 17.74 3.45
C VAL A 135 2.46 16.62 3.01
N TYR A 136 1.28 16.54 3.62
CA TYR A 136 0.23 15.65 3.12
C TYR A 136 -0.21 16.10 1.73
N GLU A 137 -0.41 15.11 0.86
CA GLU A 137 -0.89 15.29 -0.51
C GLU A 137 -2.29 14.71 -0.64
N ALA A 138 -3.08 15.28 -1.55
CA ALA A 138 -4.37 14.71 -1.89
C ALA A 138 -4.18 13.37 -2.60
N VAL A 139 -5.03 12.40 -2.28
CA VAL A 139 -4.95 11.04 -2.78
C VAL A 139 -6.05 10.79 -3.79
N GLN A 140 -5.69 10.31 -4.97
CA GLN A 140 -6.62 9.85 -6.00
C GLN A 140 -6.52 8.34 -6.13
N ILE A 141 -7.64 7.63 -5.95
CA ILE A 141 -7.69 6.17 -5.99
C ILE A 141 -8.32 5.71 -7.31
N HIS A 142 -7.62 4.86 -8.04
CA HIS A 142 -8.10 4.18 -9.24
C HIS A 142 -8.17 2.68 -8.96
N VAL A 143 -9.38 2.10 -9.06
CA VAL A 143 -9.60 0.68 -8.78
C VAL A 143 -9.72 -0.09 -10.09
N LEU A 144 -8.98 -1.19 -10.20
CA LEU A 144 -8.93 -2.07 -11.36
C LEU A 144 -9.15 -3.51 -10.89
N ASN A 145 -9.97 -4.29 -11.60
CA ASN A 145 -10.06 -5.73 -11.37
C ASN A 145 -9.33 -6.48 -12.50
N PRO A 146 -8.11 -6.98 -12.26
CA PRO A 146 -7.28 -7.60 -13.30
C PRO A 146 -7.85 -8.92 -13.84
N LYS A 147 -8.77 -9.56 -13.11
CA LYS A 147 -9.44 -10.80 -13.56
C LYS A 147 -10.73 -10.54 -14.34
N SER A 148 -11.23 -9.31 -14.34
CA SER A 148 -12.42 -8.92 -15.10
C SER A 148 -12.14 -8.58 -16.56
N ILE A 149 -10.85 -8.47 -16.92
CA ILE A 149 -10.37 -8.08 -18.26
C ILE A 149 -9.30 -9.05 -18.74
N THR A 150 -9.06 -9.09 -20.05
CA THR A 150 -7.99 -9.93 -20.62
C THR A 150 -6.61 -9.31 -20.37
N MET A 151 -5.55 -10.12 -20.50
CA MET A 151 -4.17 -9.62 -20.41
C MET A 151 -3.88 -8.55 -21.46
N GLY A 152 -4.39 -8.72 -22.67
CA GLY A 152 -4.28 -7.73 -23.75
C GLY A 152 -4.99 -6.43 -23.43
N GLN A 153 -6.19 -6.49 -22.84
CA GLN A 153 -6.88 -5.27 -22.38
C GLN A 153 -6.18 -4.57 -21.21
N LEU A 154 -5.52 -5.33 -20.33
CA LEU A 154 -4.81 -4.78 -19.18
C LEU A 154 -3.48 -4.11 -19.57
N TYR A 155 -2.64 -4.80 -20.36
CA TYR A 155 -1.27 -4.38 -20.69
C TYR A 155 -1.07 -3.89 -22.13
N GLY A 156 -2.04 -4.12 -23.01
CA GLY A 156 -1.94 -3.91 -24.44
C GLY A 156 -1.64 -5.21 -25.19
N GLU A 157 -2.10 -5.29 -26.42
CA GLU A 157 -1.84 -6.41 -27.32
C GLU A 157 -1.71 -5.93 -28.77
N TYR A 158 -1.03 -6.73 -29.58
CA TYR A 158 -1.04 -6.53 -31.03
C TYR A 158 -2.31 -7.13 -31.61
N ASP A 159 -3.09 -6.31 -32.31
CA ASP A 159 -4.22 -6.80 -33.07
C ASP A 159 -3.71 -7.58 -34.30
N LEU A 160 -4.09 -8.85 -34.38
CA LEU A 160 -3.66 -9.76 -35.44
C LEU A 160 -4.25 -9.42 -36.82
N LEU A 161 -5.35 -8.67 -36.87
CA LEU A 161 -6.04 -8.28 -38.10
C LEU A 161 -5.50 -6.95 -38.64
N THR A 162 -5.32 -5.96 -37.78
CA THR A 162 -4.84 -4.62 -38.19
C THR A 162 -3.31 -4.50 -38.15
N HIS A 163 -2.63 -5.41 -37.46
CA HIS A 163 -1.21 -5.32 -37.14
C HIS A 163 -0.82 -4.04 -36.37
N GLU A 164 -1.79 -3.39 -35.72
CA GLU A 164 -1.56 -2.22 -34.88
C GLU A 164 -1.51 -2.60 -33.39
N TRP A 165 -0.81 -1.79 -32.61
CA TRP A 165 -0.76 -1.94 -31.16
C TRP A 165 -2.02 -1.34 -30.53
N ALA A 166 -2.80 -2.16 -29.84
CA ALA A 166 -3.88 -1.70 -28.97
C ALA A 166 -3.33 -1.46 -27.57
N ASP A 167 -3.47 -0.23 -27.06
CA ASP A 167 -2.96 0.13 -25.74
C ASP A 167 -3.83 -0.43 -24.61
N GLY A 168 -3.19 -0.86 -23.53
CA GLY A 168 -3.87 -1.39 -22.36
C GLY A 168 -4.37 -0.31 -21.40
N ILE A 169 -5.33 -0.68 -20.55
CA ILE A 169 -5.89 0.19 -19.51
C ILE A 169 -4.81 0.65 -18.53
N LEU A 170 -3.95 -0.26 -18.06
CA LEU A 170 -2.92 0.07 -17.08
C LEU A 170 -1.83 1.01 -17.66
N PRO A 171 -1.24 0.74 -18.84
CA PRO A 171 -0.33 1.67 -19.51
C PRO A 171 -0.93 3.07 -19.67
N SER A 172 -2.17 3.16 -20.17
CA SER A 172 -2.88 4.43 -20.35
C SER A 172 -3.02 5.22 -19.04
N LEU A 173 -3.40 4.54 -17.95
CA LEU A 173 -3.51 5.16 -16.62
C LEU A 173 -2.16 5.61 -16.08
N VAL A 174 -1.14 4.76 -16.15
CA VAL A 174 0.22 5.11 -15.67
C VAL A 174 0.81 6.25 -16.49
N ARG A 175 0.61 6.25 -17.81
CA ARG A 175 1.07 7.33 -18.70
C ARG A 175 0.40 8.65 -18.34
N SER A 176 -0.92 8.65 -18.19
CA SER A 176 -1.68 9.84 -17.76
C SER A 176 -1.24 10.32 -16.38
N GLY A 177 -1.02 9.39 -15.45
CA GLY A 177 -0.58 9.74 -14.11
C GLY A 177 0.80 10.36 -14.07
N ALA A 178 1.72 9.88 -14.93
CA ALA A 178 3.12 10.28 -14.97
C ALA A 178 3.31 11.61 -15.71
N ALA A 179 2.44 11.89 -16.69
CA ALA A 179 2.37 13.17 -17.39
C ALA A 179 1.70 14.28 -16.56
N SER A 180 0.96 13.92 -15.51
CA SER A 180 0.24 14.90 -14.70
C SER A 180 1.19 15.76 -13.87
N MET A 181 0.94 17.07 -13.85
CA MET A 181 1.71 18.05 -13.07
C MET A 181 1.12 18.30 -11.67
N ASP A 182 0.06 17.58 -11.30
CA ASP A 182 -0.59 17.71 -10.01
C ASP A 182 0.24 17.07 -8.88
N LYS A 183 0.27 17.74 -7.73
CA LYS A 183 0.87 17.20 -6.49
C LYS A 183 -0.08 16.23 -5.78
N THR A 184 -0.78 15.40 -6.54
CA THR A 184 -1.72 14.41 -5.99
C THR A 184 -1.11 13.03 -6.09
N LYS A 185 -1.10 12.32 -4.96
CA LYS A 185 -0.62 10.95 -4.88
C LYS A 185 -1.64 10.03 -5.54
N LYS A 186 -1.20 9.27 -6.55
CA LYS A 186 -2.08 8.36 -7.32
C LYS A 186 -1.93 6.94 -6.81
N TRP A 187 -3.02 6.35 -6.33
CA TRP A 187 -3.07 4.98 -5.86
C TRP A 187 -3.83 4.13 -6.87
N TYR A 188 -3.15 3.12 -7.43
CA TYR A 188 -3.76 2.12 -8.29
C TYR A 188 -4.01 0.87 -7.47
N MET A 189 -5.28 0.58 -7.22
CA MET A 189 -5.73 -0.57 -6.45
C MET A 189 -6.14 -1.68 -7.41
N PHE A 190 -5.45 -2.81 -7.34
CA PHE A 190 -5.82 -4.04 -8.03
C PHE A 190 -6.67 -4.89 -7.09
N ASP A 191 -7.99 -4.89 -7.31
CA ASP A 191 -8.98 -5.64 -6.55
C ASP A 191 -9.24 -6.99 -7.21
N GLY A 192 -8.59 -8.03 -6.69
CA GLY A 192 -8.73 -9.38 -7.20
C GLY A 192 -7.54 -10.27 -6.85
N PRO A 193 -7.68 -11.60 -7.02
CA PRO A 193 -6.62 -12.53 -6.71
C PRO A 193 -5.38 -12.28 -7.59
N VAL A 194 -4.21 -12.31 -6.96
CA VAL A 194 -2.93 -12.30 -7.66
C VAL A 194 -2.70 -13.66 -8.30
N ASP A 195 -2.28 -13.63 -9.55
CA ASP A 195 -1.95 -14.80 -10.37
C ASP A 195 -0.58 -14.57 -10.99
N ALA A 196 0.23 -15.64 -11.06
CA ALA A 196 1.59 -15.61 -11.55
C ALA A 196 1.70 -14.97 -12.95
N VAL A 197 0.72 -15.18 -13.83
CA VAL A 197 0.80 -14.74 -15.23
C VAL A 197 0.77 -13.22 -15.35
N TRP A 198 -0.14 -12.54 -14.65
CA TRP A 198 -0.30 -11.10 -14.82
C TRP A 198 0.62 -10.31 -13.91
N ILE A 199 0.92 -10.83 -12.71
CA ILE A 199 1.78 -10.11 -11.76
C ILE A 199 3.25 -10.13 -12.18
N GLU A 200 3.66 -11.05 -13.05
CA GLU A 200 5.04 -11.10 -13.57
C GLU A 200 5.44 -9.82 -14.30
N ASN A 201 4.53 -9.25 -15.10
CA ASN A 201 4.73 -7.97 -15.79
C ASN A 201 4.84 -6.78 -14.83
N MET A 202 4.43 -6.94 -13.57
CA MET A 202 4.56 -5.91 -12.51
C MET A 202 5.89 -5.99 -11.77
N ASN A 203 6.71 -7.02 -11.97
CA ASN A 203 7.92 -7.20 -11.16
C ASN A 203 8.92 -6.03 -11.29
N THR A 204 9.06 -5.45 -12.49
CA THR A 204 9.90 -4.25 -12.74
C THR A 204 9.25 -2.95 -12.26
N VAL A 205 7.92 -2.97 -12.12
CA VAL A 205 7.17 -1.86 -11.52
C VAL A 205 7.39 -1.84 -10.02
N LEU A 206 7.38 -3.01 -9.37
CA LEU A 206 7.43 -3.19 -7.93
C LEU A 206 8.85 -3.16 -7.34
N ASP A 207 9.89 -3.23 -8.17
CA ASP A 207 11.26 -3.06 -7.73
C ASP A 207 11.70 -1.59 -7.69
N ASP A 208 12.96 -1.34 -7.31
CA ASP A 208 13.52 -0.01 -7.17
C ASP A 208 13.62 0.76 -8.51
N ASN A 209 13.49 0.09 -9.66
CA ASN A 209 13.54 0.74 -10.97
C ASN A 209 12.27 1.55 -11.24
N LYS A 210 11.12 1.13 -10.69
CA LYS A 210 9.81 1.79 -10.88
C LYS A 210 9.48 1.98 -12.37
N LYS A 211 9.60 0.92 -13.17
CA LYS A 211 9.35 0.95 -14.63
C LYS A 211 8.33 -0.09 -15.06
N LEU A 212 7.32 0.34 -15.79
CA LEU A 212 6.40 -0.53 -16.51
C LEU A 212 6.98 -0.79 -17.90
N CYS A 213 7.31 -2.05 -18.17
CA CYS A 213 7.84 -2.49 -19.46
C CYS A 213 6.73 -3.22 -20.22
N LEU A 214 6.34 -2.71 -21.37
CA LEU A 214 5.30 -3.30 -22.20
C LEU A 214 5.88 -4.23 -23.26
N SER A 215 5.08 -5.18 -23.73
CA SER A 215 5.46 -6.06 -24.83
C SER A 215 5.67 -5.31 -26.16
N SER A 216 5.13 -4.09 -26.30
CA SER A 216 5.43 -3.17 -27.40
C SER A 216 6.87 -2.64 -27.39
N GLY A 217 7.60 -2.82 -26.27
CA GLY A 217 8.90 -2.20 -26.04
C GLY A 217 8.84 -0.80 -25.40
N GLU A 218 7.65 -0.23 -25.19
CA GLU A 218 7.49 1.01 -24.43
C GLU A 218 7.89 0.80 -22.96
N ILE A 219 8.65 1.74 -22.40
CA ILE A 219 9.05 1.75 -21.00
C ILE A 219 8.54 3.02 -20.35
N ILE A 220 7.58 2.88 -19.44
CA ILE A 220 6.97 4.00 -18.71
C ILE A 220 7.53 4.02 -17.29
N LYS A 221 8.21 5.11 -16.92
CA LYS A 221 8.74 5.29 -15.56
C LYS A 221 7.63 5.85 -14.64
N LEU A 222 7.41 5.20 -13.51
CA LEU A 222 6.48 5.67 -12.49
C LEU A 222 7.10 6.86 -11.72
N THR A 223 6.25 7.84 -11.41
CA THR A 223 6.56 8.99 -10.54
C THR A 223 6.05 8.69 -9.12
N ASP A 224 5.30 9.61 -8.50
CA ASP A 224 4.73 9.46 -7.14
C ASP A 224 3.44 8.63 -7.12
N MET A 225 3.53 7.46 -7.75
CA MET A 225 2.44 6.49 -7.83
C MET A 225 2.64 5.36 -6.83
N THR A 226 1.54 4.85 -6.31
CA THR A 226 1.52 3.68 -5.44
C THR A 226 0.65 2.60 -6.05
N MET A 227 1.22 1.40 -6.21
CA MET A 227 0.56 0.19 -6.69
C MET A 227 0.15 -0.64 -5.47
N MET A 228 -1.14 -0.89 -5.31
CA MET A 228 -1.70 -1.63 -4.19
C MET A 228 -2.48 -2.83 -4.70
N PHE A 229 -2.38 -3.96 -4.00
CA PHE A 229 -3.12 -5.18 -4.32
C PHE A 229 -4.02 -5.54 -3.15
N GLU A 230 -5.33 -5.61 -3.39
CA GLU A 230 -6.28 -6.16 -2.43
C GLU A 230 -6.44 -7.66 -2.70
N VAL A 231 -5.89 -8.50 -1.81
CA VAL A 231 -5.87 -9.96 -1.99
C VAL A 231 -6.40 -10.70 -0.77
N GLN A 232 -6.97 -11.88 -1.01
CA GLN A 232 -7.42 -12.77 0.06
C GLN A 232 -6.23 -13.46 0.73
N ASP A 233 -5.37 -14.06 -0.08
CA ASP A 233 -4.17 -14.79 0.33
C ASP A 233 -3.06 -14.61 -0.72
N LEU A 234 -1.88 -15.15 -0.41
CA LEU A 234 -0.69 -15.08 -1.25
C LEU A 234 -0.32 -16.46 -1.84
N ALA A 235 -1.23 -17.44 -1.84
CA ALA A 235 -0.90 -18.82 -2.20
C ALA A 235 -0.40 -18.96 -3.66
N MET A 236 -0.90 -18.10 -4.55
CA MET A 236 -0.57 -18.10 -5.98
C MET A 236 0.47 -17.02 -6.36
N ALA A 237 0.99 -16.27 -5.37
CA ALA A 237 2.00 -15.25 -5.60
C ALA A 237 3.41 -15.85 -5.44
N SER A 238 4.32 -15.53 -6.37
CA SER A 238 5.71 -15.98 -6.24
C SER A 238 6.40 -15.30 -5.04
N PRO A 239 7.29 -16.00 -4.31
CA PRO A 239 8.06 -15.39 -3.22
C PRO A 239 8.86 -14.15 -3.66
N ALA A 240 9.30 -14.13 -4.93
CA ALA A 240 9.99 -12.99 -5.51
C ALA A 240 9.10 -11.74 -5.57
N THR A 241 7.83 -11.89 -5.96
CA THR A 241 6.85 -10.80 -6.00
C THR A 241 6.52 -10.30 -4.60
N VAL A 242 6.24 -11.22 -3.66
CA VAL A 242 5.93 -10.88 -2.27
C VAL A 242 7.08 -10.13 -1.61
N SER A 243 8.34 -10.52 -1.87
CA SER A 243 9.51 -9.85 -1.27
C SER A 243 9.66 -8.36 -1.64
N ARG A 244 9.09 -7.95 -2.78
CA ARG A 244 9.19 -6.57 -3.31
C ARG A 244 8.11 -5.65 -2.73
N CYS A 245 6.97 -6.21 -2.33
CA CYS A 245 5.85 -5.44 -1.81
C CYS A 245 5.91 -5.28 -0.28
N GLY A 246 5.34 -4.18 0.24
CA GLY A 246 5.01 -4.04 1.66
C GLY A 246 3.74 -4.81 1.99
N MET A 247 3.72 -5.53 3.12
CA MET A 247 2.57 -6.34 3.51
C MET A 247 1.78 -5.64 4.60
N VAL A 248 0.46 -5.54 4.43
CA VAL A 248 -0.46 -5.09 5.48
C VAL A 248 -1.53 -6.16 5.64
N TYR A 249 -1.43 -6.94 6.73
CA TYR A 249 -2.41 -7.96 7.06
C TYR A 249 -3.60 -7.34 7.79
N LEU A 250 -4.80 -7.54 7.26
CA LEU A 250 -6.06 -7.16 7.87
C LEU A 250 -6.87 -8.41 8.22
N GLU A 251 -6.98 -8.68 9.51
CA GLU A 251 -7.79 -9.77 10.04
C GLU A 251 -9.16 -9.26 10.49
N PRO A 252 -10.25 -10.05 10.31
CA PRO A 252 -11.58 -9.68 10.79
C PRO A 252 -11.65 -9.43 12.30
N SER A 253 -10.79 -10.07 13.08
CA SER A 253 -10.65 -9.91 14.52
C SER A 253 -10.40 -8.45 14.93
N VAL A 254 -9.65 -7.71 14.10
CA VAL A 254 -9.24 -6.31 14.35
C VAL A 254 -10.43 -5.35 14.27
N LEU A 255 -11.43 -5.67 13.46
CA LEU A 255 -12.62 -4.85 13.29
C LEU A 255 -13.63 -5.00 14.43
N GLY A 256 -13.60 -6.10 15.19
CA GLY A 256 -14.59 -6.40 16.22
C GLY A 256 -16.01 -6.63 15.67
N LEU A 257 -16.83 -7.36 16.41
CA LEU A 257 -18.23 -7.65 16.02
C LEU A 257 -19.09 -6.38 15.98
N THR A 258 -18.80 -5.42 16.85
CA THR A 258 -19.56 -4.16 16.99
C THR A 258 -19.54 -3.33 15.71
N SER A 259 -18.42 -3.33 14.97
CA SER A 259 -18.33 -2.65 13.67
C SER A 259 -19.34 -3.21 12.68
N PHE A 260 -19.57 -4.53 12.64
CA PHE A 260 -20.52 -5.15 11.72
C PHE A 260 -21.98 -4.89 12.10
N THR A 261 -22.27 -4.79 13.40
CA THR A 261 -23.64 -4.58 13.90
C THR A 261 -24.08 -3.12 13.81
N GLU A 262 -23.18 -2.17 14.08
CA GLU A 262 -23.51 -0.73 14.15
C GLU A 262 -23.42 -0.03 12.80
N SER A 263 -22.46 -0.40 11.95
CA SER A 263 -22.35 0.19 10.60
C SER A 263 -23.31 -0.42 9.59
N GLY A 264 -24.07 -1.45 9.98
CA GLY A 264 -24.98 -2.20 9.11
C GLY A 264 -24.23 -3.12 8.12
N PRO A 265 -24.77 -4.30 7.77
CA PRO A 265 -24.10 -5.27 6.91
C PRO A 265 -23.76 -4.72 5.51
N ARG A 266 -24.46 -3.68 5.04
CA ARG A 266 -24.20 -3.04 3.73
C ARG A 266 -22.95 -2.17 3.70
N THR A 267 -22.42 -1.71 4.82
CA THR A 267 -21.33 -0.71 4.80
C THR A 267 -19.94 -1.35 4.81
N ILE A 268 -19.83 -2.57 5.37
CA ILE A 268 -18.58 -3.35 5.43
C ILE A 268 -18.55 -4.46 4.35
N LEU A 269 -19.69 -5.04 3.98
CA LEU A 269 -19.74 -6.18 3.02
C LEU A 269 -20.02 -5.77 1.56
N CYS A 270 -20.41 -4.52 1.28
CA CYS A 270 -20.84 -4.10 -0.06
C CYS A 270 -19.69 -3.52 -0.91
N SER A 271 -18.57 -4.23 -1.01
CA SER A 271 -17.61 -4.02 -2.11
C SER A 271 -17.83 -5.00 -3.26
N THR A 272 -18.38 -6.19 -3.01
CA THR A 272 -18.52 -7.24 -4.05
C THR A 272 -19.78 -7.14 -4.90
N ARG A 273 -20.88 -6.50 -4.44
CA ARG A 273 -22.18 -6.57 -5.15
C ARG A 273 -22.59 -5.32 -5.92
N SER A 274 -22.09 -4.13 -5.57
CA SER A 274 -22.50 -2.86 -6.21
C SER A 274 -21.58 -2.39 -7.35
N ARG A 275 -20.35 -2.91 -7.45
CA ARG A 275 -19.37 -2.47 -8.45
C ARG A 275 -19.45 -3.20 -9.80
N HIS A 276 -20.23 -4.28 -9.90
CA HIS A 276 -20.49 -4.98 -11.16
C HIS A 276 -21.58 -4.32 -12.03
N ALA A 277 -22.31 -3.33 -11.51
CA ALA A 277 -23.45 -2.74 -12.21
C ALA A 277 -23.15 -1.41 -12.93
N SER A 278 -21.95 -0.83 -12.78
CA SER A 278 -21.64 0.52 -13.30
C SER A 278 -20.81 0.56 -14.59
N TRP A 279 -20.61 -0.58 -15.26
CA TRP A 279 -19.89 -0.66 -16.55
C TRP A 279 -20.78 -1.16 -17.70
N GLY A 280 -22.10 -1.01 -17.56
CA GLY A 280 -23.08 -1.24 -18.63
C GLY A 280 -23.83 0.06 -18.92
N GLY A 281 -23.27 0.87 -19.81
CA GLY A 281 -23.87 2.08 -20.35
C GLY A 281 -23.21 2.42 -21.67
#